data_AF-A0A3E0NV61-F1
#
_entry.id   AF-A0A3E0NV61-F1
#
_cell.length_a   1.000
_cell.length_b   1.000
_cell.length_c   1.000
_cell.angle_alpha   90.00
_cell.angle_beta   90.00
_cell.angle_gamma   90.00
#
_symmetry.space_group_name_H-M   'P 1'
#
loop_
_entity.id
_entity.type
_entity.pdbx_description
1 polymer ?
#
loop_
_entity_poly.entity_id
_entity_poly.type
_entity_poly.pdbx_seq_one_letter_code
_entity_poly.pdbx_strand_id
1 'polypeptide(L)'
;MAPPRAVFVDYPLGHTSGKPDDPADQDAILEAALRLLEAAVAPGTIVDLDLRWAEDDSWKLPLLAPEPDDERSERHPEPQYQNEEDRRAAETAVGCAGCVELE
;
A
#
# COMPACT_ATOMS: atom_id res chain seq x y z
N MET A 1 10.61 -6.19 15.16
CA MET A 1 9.61 -6.96 14.39
C MET A 1 10.13 -7.07 12.97
N ALA A 2 10.28 -8.28 12.43
CA ALA A 2 10.81 -8.46 11.09
C ALA A 2 9.66 -8.33 10.06
N PRO A 3 9.90 -7.72 8.89
CA PRO A 3 8.85 -7.45 7.90
C PRO A 3 8.25 -8.74 7.33
N PRO A 4 7.06 -8.66 6.69
CA PRO A 4 6.45 -9.80 6.02
C PRO A 4 7.33 -10.32 4.88
N ARG A 5 7.16 -11.61 4.56
CA ARG A 5 7.71 -12.21 3.34
C ARG A 5 6.87 -11.74 2.16
N ALA A 6 7.50 -11.34 1.06
CA ALA A 6 6.79 -10.77 -0.07
C ALA A 6 7.37 -11.24 -1.40
N VAL A 7 6.48 -11.39 -2.37
CA VAL A 7 6.84 -11.43 -3.78
C VAL A 7 6.53 -10.05 -4.36
N PHE A 8 7.47 -9.52 -5.13
CA PHE A 8 7.38 -8.20 -5.74
C PHE A 8 7.22 -8.34 -7.26
N VAL A 9 6.36 -7.49 -7.82
CA VAL A 9 6.17 -7.29 -9.26
C VAL A 9 6.14 -5.79 -9.52
N ASP A 10 6.80 -5.33 -10.58
CA ASP A 10 6.85 -3.92 -10.97
C ASP A 10 5.65 -3.54 -11.85
N TYR A 11 4.44 -3.69 -11.29
CA TYR A 11 3.16 -3.47 -11.96
C TYR A 11 2.46 -2.21 -11.42
N PRO A 12 1.51 -1.62 -12.16
CA PRO A 12 0.73 -0.49 -11.68
C PRO A 12 -0.01 -0.80 -10.37
N LEU A 13 -0.25 0.24 -9.58
CA LEU A 13 -1.02 0.13 -8.34
C LEU A 13 -2.36 -0.57 -8.58
N GLY A 14 -2.69 -1.54 -7.73
CA GLY A 14 -3.91 -2.35 -7.84
C GLY A 14 -3.77 -3.63 -8.67
N HIS A 15 -2.63 -3.87 -9.32
CA HIS A 15 -2.40 -5.04 -10.18
C HIS A 15 -1.38 -6.04 -9.61
N THR A 16 -1.26 -6.12 -8.28
CA THR A 16 -0.27 -7.00 -7.61
C THR A 16 -0.49 -8.49 -7.83
N SER A 17 -1.69 -8.89 -8.27
CA SER A 17 -2.05 -10.29 -8.55
C SER A 17 -1.90 -10.67 -10.02
N GLY A 18 -1.42 -9.76 -10.88
CA GLY A 18 -1.23 -9.99 -12.30
C GLY A 18 -1.99 -9.03 -13.21
N LYS A 19 -1.74 -9.15 -14.51
CA LYS A 19 -2.42 -8.36 -15.55
C LYS A 19 -3.89 -8.76 -15.69
N PRO A 20 -4.76 -7.80 -16.04
CA PRO A 20 -6.15 -8.11 -16.39
C PRO A 20 -6.19 -9.10 -17.55
N ASP A 21 -7.10 -10.08 -17.46
CA ASP A 21 -7.37 -11.08 -18.49
C ASP A 21 -6.16 -11.93 -18.94
N ASP A 22 -5.11 -12.01 -18.12
CA ASP A 22 -3.93 -12.85 -18.35
C ASP A 22 -3.76 -13.88 -17.21
N PRO A 23 -4.43 -15.05 -17.30
CA PRO A 23 -4.32 -16.08 -16.28
C PRO A 23 -2.91 -16.64 -16.11
N ALA A 24 -2.11 -16.67 -17.18
CA ALA A 24 -0.75 -17.21 -17.12
C ALA A 24 0.16 -16.33 -16.25
N ASP A 25 0.03 -15.01 -16.40
CA ASP A 25 0.72 -14.02 -15.57
C ASP A 25 0.25 -14.10 -14.10
N GLN A 26 -1.06 -14.18 -13.88
CA GLN A 26 -1.65 -14.30 -12.54
C GLN A 26 -1.20 -15.59 -11.82
N ASP A 27 -1.23 -16.72 -12.53
CA ASP A 27 -0.78 -18.02 -12.01
C ASP A 27 0.71 -18.01 -11.67
N ALA A 28 1.55 -17.39 -12.53
CA ALA A 28 2.98 -17.28 -12.27
C ALA A 28 3.29 -16.54 -10.96
N ILE A 29 2.57 -15.43 -10.71
CA ILE A 29 2.72 -14.64 -9.47
C ILE A 29 2.25 -15.44 -8.26
N LEU A 30 1.08 -16.09 -8.36
CA LEU A 30 0.52 -16.89 -7.27
C LEU A 30 1.42 -18.07 -6.93
N GLU A 31 1.92 -18.80 -7.93
CA GLU A 31 2.87 -19.90 -7.73
C GLU A 31 4.15 -19.41 -7.05
N ALA A 32 4.71 -18.29 -7.47
CA ALA A 32 5.91 -17.73 -6.85
C ALA A 32 5.66 -17.38 -5.37
N ALA A 33 4.50 -16.80 -5.05
CA ALA A 33 4.11 -16.46 -3.68
C ALA A 33 3.96 -17.71 -2.80
N LEU A 34 3.32 -18.76 -3.32
CA LEU A 34 3.17 -20.03 -2.61
C LEU A 34 4.52 -20.75 -2.43
N ARG A 35 5.40 -20.73 -3.43
CA ARG A 35 6.75 -21.27 -3.31
C ARG A 35 7.58 -20.51 -2.28
N LEU A 36 7.46 -19.18 -2.23
CA LEU A 36 8.13 -18.37 -1.21
C LEU A 36 7.68 -18.73 0.21
N LEU A 37 6.38 -19.03 0.39
CA LEU A 37 5.85 -19.47 1.67
C LEU A 37 6.54 -20.73 2.19
N GLU A 38 6.81 -21.69 1.29
CA GLU A 38 7.51 -22.94 1.60
C GLU A 38 9.03 -22.75 1.77
N ALA A 39 9.66 -21.98 0.89
CA ALA A 39 11.12 -21.89 0.80
C ALA A 39 11.77 -20.86 1.74
N ALA A 40 11.05 -19.80 2.15
CA ALA A 40 11.63 -18.74 2.95
C ALA A 40 11.95 -19.20 4.39
N VAL A 41 13.23 -19.20 4.73
CA VAL A 41 13.72 -19.59 6.06
C VAL A 41 13.67 -18.43 7.08
N ALA A 42 13.72 -17.19 6.60
CA ALA A 42 13.77 -16.00 7.44
C ALA A 42 12.63 -15.00 7.11
N PRO A 43 12.11 -14.28 8.12
CA PRO A 43 11.20 -13.17 7.88
C PRO A 43 11.91 -12.05 7.10
N GLY A 44 11.14 -11.23 6.38
CA GLY A 44 11.67 -10.17 5.52
C GLY A 44 12.31 -10.65 4.21
N THR A 45 12.16 -11.92 3.85
CA THR A 45 12.58 -12.40 2.53
C THR A 45 11.66 -11.79 1.47
N ILE A 46 12.25 -11.05 0.52
CA ILE A 46 11.55 -10.47 -0.63
C ILE A 46 12.12 -11.09 -1.90
N VAL A 47 11.25 -11.61 -2.77
CA VAL A 47 11.61 -12.13 -4.08
C VAL A 47 11.05 -11.20 -5.14
N ASP A 48 11.94 -10.67 -5.96
CA ASP A 48 11.59 -9.86 -7.13
C ASP A 48 11.34 -10.77 -8.34
N LEU A 49 10.18 -10.63 -8.97
CA LEU A 49 9.86 -11.33 -10.21
C LEU A 49 10.20 -10.44 -11.41
N ASP A 50 10.98 -11.00 -12.34
CA ASP A 50 11.32 -10.35 -13.63
C ASP A 50 10.15 -10.41 -14.63
N LEU A 51 8.93 -10.17 -14.16
CA LEU A 51 7.72 -10.04 -14.97
C LEU A 51 7.54 -8.58 -15.37
N ARG A 52 7.13 -8.35 -16.62
CA ARG A 52 6.98 -6.99 -17.17
C ARG A 52 5.54 -6.65 -17.44
N TRP A 53 5.10 -5.49 -16.96
CA TRP A 53 3.75 -4.98 -17.22
C TRP A 53 3.48 -4.78 -18.72
N ALA A 54 4.39 -4.07 -19.39
CA ALA A 54 4.34 -3.79 -20.82
C ALA A 54 5.71 -4.04 -21.47
N GLU A 55 5.81 -3.88 -22.78
CA GLU A 55 7.09 -4.04 -23.51
C GLU A 55 8.15 -3.02 -23.05
N ASP A 56 7.71 -1.84 -22.63
CA ASP A 56 8.52 -0.75 -22.12
C ASP A 56 7.89 -0.07 -20.88
N ASP A 57 8.63 0.88 -20.29
CA ASP A 57 8.27 1.59 -19.07
C ASP A 57 7.45 2.88 -19.30
N SER A 58 6.96 3.13 -20.53
CA SER A 58 6.19 4.34 -20.84
C SER A 58 4.93 4.51 -19.99
N TRP A 59 4.35 3.40 -19.51
CA TRP A 59 3.20 3.40 -18.60
C TRP A 59 3.50 4.08 -17.25
N LYS A 60 4.77 4.18 -16.85
CA LYS A 60 5.18 4.86 -15.61
C LYS A 60 5.23 6.38 -15.77
N LEU A 61 5.31 6.90 -17.00
CA LEU A 61 5.53 8.33 -17.25
C LEU A 61 4.42 9.22 -16.66
N PRO A 62 3.11 8.89 -16.77
CA PRO A 62 2.06 9.67 -16.12
C PRO A 62 2.17 9.65 -14.59
N LEU A 63 2.65 8.55 -13.98
CA LEU A 63 2.82 8.42 -12.53
C LEU A 63 4.01 9.24 -11.99
N LEU A 64 4.97 9.56 -12.87
CA LEU A 64 6.18 10.31 -12.55
C LEU A 64 6.05 11.80 -12.92
N ALA A 65 4.96 12.16 -13.62
CA ALA A 65 4.69 13.54 -13.97
C ALA A 65 4.44 14.34 -12.67
N PRO A 66 4.94 15.59 -12.57
CA PRO A 66 4.51 16.47 -11.49
C PRO A 66 2.99 16.64 -11.59
N GLU A 67 2.28 16.15 -10.58
CA GLU A 67 0.81 16.17 -10.51
C GLU A 67 0.29 17.57 -10.88
N PRO A 68 -0.61 17.69 -11.87
CA PRO A 68 -1.34 18.92 -12.07
C PRO A 68 -2.40 19.03 -10.97
N ASP A 69 -2.16 19.93 -10.02
CA ASP A 69 -3.03 20.22 -8.86
C ASP A 69 -2.99 19.12 -7.78
N ASP A 70 -2.64 19.51 -6.55
CA ASP A 70 -2.61 18.60 -5.40
C ASP A 70 -4.05 18.27 -5.01
N GLU A 71 -4.60 17.18 -5.55
CA GLU A 71 -5.99 16.75 -5.30
C GLU A 71 -6.24 16.31 -3.84
N ARG A 72 -5.21 16.25 -2.99
CA ARG A 72 -5.39 15.95 -1.58
C ARG A 72 -6.16 17.10 -0.94
N SER A 73 -7.14 16.74 -0.11
CA SER A 73 -7.88 17.74 0.67
C SER A 73 -6.92 18.65 1.45
N GLU A 74 -7.25 19.94 1.47
CA GLU A 74 -6.52 20.91 2.29
C GLU A 74 -6.47 20.43 3.74
N ARG A 75 -5.32 20.65 4.39
CA ARG A 75 -5.22 20.40 5.81
C ARG A 75 -6.03 21.44 6.56
N HIS A 76 -7.17 21.04 7.11
CA HIS A 76 -7.96 21.89 7.99
C HIS A 76 -7.34 21.93 9.39
N PRO A 77 -7.40 23.09 10.09
CA PRO A 77 -7.00 23.19 11.49
C PRO A 77 -8.00 22.49 12.43
N GLU A 78 -9.24 22.28 11.97
CA GLU A 78 -10.28 21.60 12.72
C GLU A 78 -10.15 20.07 12.60
N PRO A 79 -10.08 19.33 13.71
CA PRO A 79 -10.08 17.86 13.70
C PRO A 79 -11.29 17.30 12.94
N GLN A 80 -11.02 16.40 11.99
CA GLN A 80 -12.05 15.70 11.23
C GLN A 80 -12.34 14.36 11.89
N TYR A 81 -13.58 14.13 12.30
CA TYR A 81 -14.03 12.89 12.93
C TYR A 81 -14.86 12.05 11.95
N GLN A 82 -14.74 10.72 12.02
CA GLN A 82 -15.52 9.82 11.16
C GLN A 82 -17.02 9.91 11.49
N ASN A 83 -17.37 10.11 12.76
CA ASN A 83 -18.74 10.37 13.20
C ASN A 83 -18.81 11.31 14.43
N GLU A 84 -20.03 11.68 14.82
CA GLU A 84 -20.32 12.56 15.97
C GLU A 84 -19.96 11.93 17.33
N GLU A 85 -20.04 10.60 17.44
CA GLU A 85 -19.67 9.88 18.66
C GLU A 85 -18.16 9.98 18.90
N ASP A 86 -17.36 9.85 17.84
CA ASP A 86 -15.90 10.03 17.88
C ASP A 86 -15.53 11.45 18.31
N ARG A 87 -16.23 12.46 17.78
CA ARG A 87 -16.04 13.86 18.18
C ARG A 87 -16.31 14.06 19.67
N ARG A 88 -17.45 13.56 20.16
CA ARG A 88 -17.81 13.66 21.59
C ARG A 88 -16.85 12.89 22.48
N ALA A 89 -16.41 11.71 22.06
CA ALA A 89 -15.44 10.91 22.79
C ALA A 89 -14.09 11.64 22.89
N ALA A 90 -13.63 12.24 21.79
CA ALA A 90 -12.41 13.04 21.77
C ALA A 90 -12.53 14.29 22.65
N GLU A 91 -13.61 15.08 22.52
CA GLU A 91 -13.90 16.26 23.36
C GLU A 91 -13.98 15.89 24.86
N THR A 92 -14.60 14.76 25.19
CA THR A 92 -14.70 14.25 26.58
C THR A 92 -13.35 13.74 27.08
N ALA A 93 -12.47 13.28 26.18
CA ALA A 93 -11.12 12.83 26.49
C ALA A 93 -10.11 13.99 26.57
N VAL A 94 -10.45 15.22 26.17
CA VAL A 94 -9.63 16.42 26.39
C VAL A 94 -9.54 16.67 27.90
N GLY A 95 -8.44 16.21 28.51
CA GLY A 95 -8.22 16.20 29.96
C GLY A 95 -8.03 14.81 30.57
N CYS A 96 -8.06 13.74 29.77
CA CYS A 96 -7.68 12.41 30.22
C CYS A 96 -6.18 12.38 30.55
N ALA A 97 -5.83 12.03 31.79
CA ALA A 97 -4.46 12.04 32.32
C ALA A 97 -3.47 11.09 31.59
N GLY A 98 -3.90 10.36 30.56
CA GLY A 98 -3.09 9.45 29.75
C GLY A 98 -3.07 9.75 28.25
N CYS A 99 -3.75 10.81 27.77
CA CYS A 99 -3.70 11.19 26.36
C CYS A 99 -2.44 12.02 26.10
N VAL A 100 -1.56 11.54 25.22
CA VAL A 100 -0.40 12.29 24.75
C VAL A 100 -0.85 13.25 23.67
N GLU A 101 -0.83 14.55 23.96
CA GLU A 101 -0.86 15.58 22.91
C GLU A 101 0.52 15.57 22.24
N LEU A 102 0.56 15.16 20.97
CA LEU A 102 1.78 15.23 20.17
C LEU A 102 1.91 16.67 19.66
N GLU A 103 2.87 17.41 20.23
CA GLU A 103 3.36 18.70 19.70
C GLU A 103 3.99 18.56 18.31
#